data_AF-A0A8J4RFY6-F1
#
_entry.id   AF-A0A8J4RFY6-F1
#
_cell.length_a   1.000
_cell.length_b   1.000
_cell.length_c   1.000
_cell.angle_alpha   90.00
_cell.angle_beta   90.00
_cell.angle_gamma   90.00
#
_symmetry.space_group_name_H-M   'P 1'
#
loop_
_entity.id
_entity.type
_entity.pdbx_description
1 polymer ?
#
loop_
_entity_poly.entity_id
_entity_poly.type
_entity_poly.pdbx_seq_one_letter_code
_entity_poly.pdbx_strand_id
1 'polypeptide(L)'
;MAFSSTLPSCHTSTLLKIHINGYKNPTRVHPKPVLRKIRATHVVNSSLFQPFLTEELLNKAMNNPLPRFQFEEYMALKAKTVNKALEDAVPLQNPLKIHEAMRYSLLASGKRVRPILCIASYELVGGDESLTLPISCAIEMIHTMSLIHDDLPCMDNDDLRRGKPTNHKAFGEETAFLAGDALLSLAFQHIAAKTAKVSSDRVIQAIAELGSAVGSEGLVAGQVVDLCCEGKQVSLSELE
;
A
#
# COMPACT_ATOMS: atom_id res chain seq x y z
N MET A 1 8.67 -33.72 3.03
CA MET A 1 8.26 -34.41 1.78
C MET A 1 8.01 -33.34 0.74
N ALA A 2 9.00 -33.08 -0.11
CA ALA A 2 8.94 -32.06 -1.17
C ALA A 2 8.52 -32.74 -2.48
N PHE A 3 7.48 -32.22 -3.13
CA PHE A 3 7.03 -32.71 -4.43
C PHE A 3 7.88 -32.04 -5.53
N SER A 4 8.75 -32.86 -6.13
CA SER A 4 9.45 -32.60 -7.37
C SER A 4 8.46 -32.71 -8.54
N SER A 5 8.37 -31.68 -9.38
CA SER A 5 7.67 -31.73 -10.67
C SER A 5 8.66 -31.47 -11.80
N THR A 6 9.01 -32.55 -12.48
CA THR A 6 9.78 -32.59 -13.72
C THR A 6 8.96 -32.07 -14.89
N LEU A 7 9.42 -31.01 -15.56
CA LEU A 7 8.91 -30.57 -16.87
C LEU A 7 9.67 -31.29 -18.00
N PRO A 8 8.99 -31.88 -19.00
CA PRO A 8 9.66 -32.47 -20.16
C PRO A 8 10.04 -31.40 -21.20
N SER A 9 11.31 -31.43 -21.62
CA SER A 9 11.83 -30.64 -22.74
C SER A 9 11.27 -31.15 -24.08
N CYS A 10 10.74 -30.25 -24.91
CA CYS A 10 10.50 -30.55 -26.32
C CYS A 10 11.22 -29.52 -27.20
N HIS A 11 12.26 -29.99 -27.88
CA HIS A 11 12.91 -29.31 -28.98
C HIS A 11 12.00 -29.32 -30.21
N THR A 12 11.63 -28.14 -30.73
CA THR A 12 11.58 -27.94 -32.19
C THR A 12 11.77 -26.46 -32.51
N SER A 13 12.89 -26.15 -33.14
CA SER A 13 13.23 -24.84 -33.69
C SER A 13 12.78 -24.79 -35.15
N THR A 14 12.07 -23.74 -35.56
CA THR A 14 12.03 -23.32 -36.97
C THR A 14 11.89 -21.80 -37.06
N LEU A 15 13.05 -21.15 -37.12
CA LEU A 15 13.41 -20.06 -38.04
C LEU A 15 12.33 -19.01 -38.40
N LEU A 16 12.49 -17.81 -37.83
CA LEU A 16 12.33 -16.57 -38.59
C LEU A 16 13.58 -15.70 -38.36
N LYS A 17 14.56 -15.88 -39.26
CA LYS A 17 15.75 -15.02 -39.37
C LYS A 17 15.31 -13.71 -40.02
N ILE A 18 15.27 -12.62 -39.25
CA ILE A 18 15.40 -11.27 -39.81
C ILE A 18 16.72 -10.71 -39.32
N HIS A 19 17.62 -10.52 -40.28
CA HIS A 19 18.93 -9.91 -40.12
C HIS A 19 18.73 -8.39 -39.98
N ILE A 20 19.14 -7.78 -38.86
CA ILE A 20 19.42 -6.34 -38.81
C ILE A 20 20.81 -6.18 -38.20
N ASN A 21 21.78 -6.13 -39.10
CA ASN A 21 23.16 -5.75 -38.80
C ASN A 21 23.21 -4.22 -38.87
N GLY A 22 23.49 -3.53 -37.76
CA GLY A 22 23.81 -2.11 -37.76
C GLY A 22 23.14 -1.28 -36.67
N TYR A 23 23.69 -1.32 -35.44
CA TYR A 23 23.57 -0.20 -34.52
C TYR A 23 24.95 0.16 -33.97
N LYS A 24 25.50 1.27 -34.49
CA LYS A 24 26.64 1.98 -33.91
C LYS A 24 26.16 2.70 -32.64
N ASN A 25 27.01 2.72 -31.61
CA ASN A 25 26.82 3.49 -30.38
C ASN A 25 26.40 4.95 -30.67
N PRO A 26 25.30 5.46 -30.10
CA PRO A 26 25.01 6.88 -30.14
C PRO A 26 25.75 7.59 -28.99
N THR A 27 26.59 8.56 -29.36
CA THR A 27 27.15 9.59 -28.49
C THR A 27 26.05 10.29 -27.68
N ARG A 28 26.34 10.55 -26.40
CA ARG A 28 25.49 11.27 -25.44
C ARG A 28 25.24 12.71 -25.94
N VAL A 29 24.02 12.99 -26.43
CA VAL A 29 23.57 14.35 -26.79
C VAL A 29 22.58 14.81 -25.73
N HIS A 30 22.93 15.88 -25.01
CA HIS A 30 22.00 16.57 -24.11
C HIS A 30 20.94 17.33 -24.92
N PRO A 31 19.63 17.08 -24.74
CA PRO A 31 18.60 17.89 -25.37
C PRO A 31 18.48 19.24 -24.66
N LYS A 32 18.60 20.34 -25.42
CA LYS A 32 18.24 21.68 -24.95
C LYS A 32 16.71 21.78 -24.83
N PRO A 33 16.16 22.44 -23.79
CA PRO A 33 14.71 22.59 -23.66
C PRO A 33 14.17 23.53 -24.74
N VAL A 34 13.31 23.01 -25.60
CA VAL A 34 12.54 23.80 -26.57
C VAL A 34 11.28 24.32 -25.87
N LEU A 35 11.26 25.60 -25.53
CA LEU A 35 10.08 26.32 -25.03
C LEU A 35 9.04 26.41 -26.14
N ARG A 36 8.08 25.47 -26.15
CA ARG A 36 6.93 25.51 -27.05
C ARG A 36 5.89 26.45 -26.46
N LYS A 37 5.77 27.67 -27.02
CA LYS A 37 4.67 28.60 -26.69
C LYS A 37 3.34 27.96 -27.11
N ILE A 38 2.55 27.51 -26.13
CA ILE A 38 1.17 27.10 -26.34
C ILE A 38 0.33 28.37 -26.52
N ARG A 39 -0.21 28.60 -27.71
CA ARG A 39 -1.25 29.62 -27.94
C ARG A 39 -2.58 29.04 -27.51
N ALA A 40 -3.15 29.54 -26.42
CA ALA A 40 -4.53 29.27 -26.04
C ALA A 40 -5.48 30.04 -26.98
N THR A 41 -5.96 29.38 -28.04
CA THR A 41 -7.03 29.91 -28.90
C THR A 41 -8.32 29.18 -28.57
N HIS A 42 -9.04 29.72 -27.59
CA HIS A 42 -10.50 29.77 -27.43
C HIS A 42 -10.82 30.12 -25.96
N VAL A 43 -10.67 31.39 -25.62
CA VAL A 43 -11.31 31.96 -24.44
C VAL A 43 -12.77 32.14 -24.81
N VAL A 44 -13.65 31.34 -24.21
CA VAL A 44 -15.08 31.61 -24.24
C VAL A 44 -15.28 32.94 -23.53
N ASN A 45 -15.82 33.94 -24.22
CA ASN A 45 -16.21 35.21 -23.61
C ASN A 45 -17.25 34.92 -22.51
N SER A 46 -16.82 34.90 -21.26
CA SER A 46 -17.69 34.72 -20.08
C SER A 46 -18.39 36.01 -19.66
N SER A 47 -18.41 37.04 -20.53
CA SER A 47 -18.98 38.36 -20.24
C SER A 47 -20.52 38.39 -20.17
N LEU A 48 -21.18 37.25 -19.94
CA LEU A 48 -22.61 37.15 -19.61
C LEU A 48 -22.84 36.13 -18.48
N PHE A 49 -22.01 36.15 -17.45
CA PHE A 49 -22.40 35.62 -16.14
C PHE A 49 -22.57 36.78 -15.16
N GLN A 50 -23.78 36.91 -14.64
CA GLN A 50 -24.18 37.99 -13.75
C GLN A 50 -23.27 38.02 -12.50
N PRO A 51 -22.73 39.19 -12.09
CA PRO A 51 -21.94 39.35 -10.87
C PRO A 51 -22.67 38.97 -9.57
N PHE A 52 -23.99 38.81 -9.64
CA PHE A 52 -24.86 38.59 -8.50
C PHE A 52 -24.67 37.23 -7.83
N LEU A 53 -24.44 36.15 -8.60
CA LEU A 53 -24.24 34.80 -8.03
C LEU A 53 -22.93 34.69 -7.23
N THR A 54 -21.89 35.41 -7.64
CA THR A 54 -20.57 35.36 -6.99
C THR A 54 -20.57 36.04 -5.62
N GLU A 55 -21.19 37.21 -5.51
CA GLU A 55 -21.37 37.94 -4.24
C GLU A 55 -22.26 37.15 -3.28
N GLU A 56 -23.35 36.56 -3.77
CA GLU A 56 -24.28 35.78 -2.94
C GLU A 56 -23.65 34.47 -2.44
N LEU A 57 -22.86 33.78 -3.26
CA LEU A 57 -22.11 32.59 -2.85
C LEU A 57 -20.95 32.90 -1.90
N LEU A 58 -20.23 34.00 -2.13
CA LEU A 58 -19.19 34.49 -1.21
C LEU A 58 -19.80 34.90 0.13
N ASN A 59 -20.88 35.68 0.13
CA ASN A 59 -21.59 36.07 1.35
C ASN A 59 -22.21 34.86 2.06
N LYS A 60 -22.71 33.86 1.33
CA LYS A 60 -23.24 32.61 1.91
C LYS A 60 -22.13 31.73 2.52
N ALA A 61 -20.93 31.70 1.93
CA ALA A 61 -19.76 31.02 2.50
C ALA A 61 -19.15 31.78 3.69
N MET A 62 -19.23 33.12 3.68
CA MET A 62 -18.79 33.96 4.81
C MET A 62 -19.79 33.91 5.98
N ASN A 63 -21.08 33.74 5.71
CA ASN A 63 -22.15 33.72 6.73
C ASN A 63 -22.46 32.32 7.28
N ASN A 64 -21.99 31.25 6.61
CA ASN A 64 -22.05 29.89 7.12
C ASN A 64 -20.63 29.32 7.19
N PRO A 65 -19.96 29.33 8.36
CA PRO A 65 -18.66 28.69 8.49
C PRO A 65 -18.80 27.22 8.06
N LEU A 66 -17.81 26.73 7.30
CA LEU A 66 -17.72 25.30 7.00
C LEU A 66 -17.82 24.54 8.32
N PRO A 67 -18.57 23.42 8.36
CA PRO A 67 -18.68 22.63 9.57
C PRO A 67 -17.27 22.26 10.05
N ARG A 68 -17.03 22.43 11.36
CA ARG A 68 -15.74 22.07 11.96
C ARG A 68 -15.51 20.58 11.73
N PHE A 69 -14.41 20.24 11.08
CA PHE A 69 -14.02 18.85 10.91
C PHE A 69 -13.69 18.23 12.27
N GLN A 70 -14.43 17.18 12.64
CA GLN A 70 -14.23 16.42 13.87
C GLN A 70 -13.27 15.27 13.60
N PHE A 71 -11.97 15.52 13.76
CA PHE A 71 -10.93 14.56 13.41
C PHE A 71 -11.03 13.25 14.21
N GLU A 72 -11.29 13.34 15.51
CA GLU A 72 -11.39 12.19 16.39
C GLU A 72 -12.57 11.28 16.02
N GLU A 73 -13.71 11.89 15.67
CA GLU A 73 -14.90 11.16 15.21
C GLU A 73 -14.65 10.47 13.86
N TYR A 74 -14.01 11.19 12.92
CA TYR A 74 -13.60 10.63 11.64
C TYR A 74 -12.69 9.41 11.82
N MET A 75 -11.62 9.56 12.62
CA MET A 75 -10.67 8.48 12.89
C MET A 75 -11.36 7.27 13.54
N ALA A 76 -12.24 7.50 14.52
CA ALA A 76 -12.96 6.43 15.21
C ALA A 76 -13.92 5.69 14.26
N LEU A 77 -14.65 6.41 13.41
CA LEU A 77 -15.57 5.82 12.44
C LEU A 77 -14.81 4.96 11.42
N LYS A 78 -13.77 5.51 10.79
CA LYS A 78 -12.99 4.78 9.78
C LYS A 78 -12.27 3.58 10.38
N ALA A 79 -11.70 3.71 11.58
CA ALA A 79 -11.07 2.60 12.30
C ALA A 79 -12.07 1.46 12.57
N LYS A 80 -13.32 1.80 12.93
CA LYS A 80 -14.39 0.79 13.12
C LYS A 80 -14.70 0.05 11.83
N THR A 81 -14.83 0.75 10.70
CA THR A 81 -15.08 0.11 9.40
C THR A 81 -13.92 -0.81 9.01
N VAL A 82 -12.68 -0.34 9.15
CA VAL A 82 -11.48 -1.12 8.84
C VAL A 82 -11.37 -2.36 9.74
N ASN A 83 -11.59 -2.23 11.05
CA ASN A 83 -11.55 -3.38 11.97
C ASN A 83 -12.58 -4.45 11.57
N LYS A 84 -13.78 -4.05 11.18
CA LYS A 84 -14.80 -4.97 10.68
C LYS A 84 -14.34 -5.66 9.39
N ALA A 85 -13.81 -4.90 8.43
CA ALA A 85 -13.33 -5.45 7.17
C ALA A 85 -12.16 -6.43 7.36
N LEU A 86 -11.23 -6.15 8.29
CA LEU A 86 -10.11 -7.04 8.64
C LEU A 86 -10.60 -8.33 9.31
N GLU A 87 -11.58 -8.24 10.20
CA GLU A 87 -12.18 -9.41 10.84
C GLU A 87 -12.83 -10.35 9.81
N ASP A 88 -13.54 -9.77 8.84
CA ASP A 88 -14.19 -10.49 7.73
C ASP A 88 -13.15 -11.04 6.72
N ALA A 89 -11.99 -10.36 6.57
CA ALA A 89 -10.94 -10.75 5.63
C ALA A 89 -10.08 -11.94 6.08
N VAL A 90 -9.98 -12.19 7.39
CA VAL A 90 -9.13 -13.25 7.96
C VAL A 90 -9.95 -14.17 8.86
N PRO A 91 -10.87 -14.99 8.32
CA PRO A 91 -11.70 -15.88 9.14
C PRO A 91 -10.85 -16.95 9.85
N LEU A 92 -11.37 -17.49 10.95
CA LEU A 92 -10.80 -18.69 11.58
C LEU A 92 -11.13 -19.92 10.73
N GLN A 93 -10.09 -20.60 10.26
CA GLN A 93 -10.21 -21.80 9.44
C GLN A 93 -8.97 -22.68 9.60
N ASN A 94 -9.02 -23.91 9.08
CA ASN A 94 -7.87 -24.82 9.13
C ASN A 94 -6.75 -24.35 8.18
N PRO A 95 -5.47 -24.38 8.60
CA PRO A 95 -4.98 -24.77 9.94
C PRO A 95 -5.19 -23.66 10.99
N LEU A 96 -5.93 -23.99 12.07
CA LEU A 96 -6.41 -23.00 13.06
C LEU A 96 -5.27 -22.17 13.67
N LYS A 97 -4.14 -22.81 14.00
CA LYS A 97 -3.01 -22.17 14.70
C LYS A 97 -2.47 -20.94 13.95
N ILE A 98 -2.32 -21.03 12.62
CA ILE A 98 -1.85 -19.90 11.81
C ILE A 98 -2.91 -18.80 11.78
N HIS A 99 -4.19 -19.15 11.57
CA HIS A 99 -5.26 -18.17 11.51
C HIS A 99 -5.47 -17.45 12.85
N GLU A 100 -5.32 -18.15 13.98
CA GLU A 100 -5.31 -17.55 15.32
C GLU A 100 -4.14 -16.59 15.50
N ALA A 101 -2.92 -16.99 15.10
CA ALA A 101 -1.74 -16.14 15.19
C ALA A 101 -1.84 -14.88 14.31
N MET A 102 -2.33 -15.01 13.07
CA MET A 102 -2.58 -13.87 12.18
C MET A 102 -3.59 -12.89 12.80
N ARG A 103 -4.74 -13.41 13.25
CA ARG A 103 -5.81 -12.61 13.85
C ARG A 103 -5.38 -11.94 15.16
N TYR A 104 -4.57 -12.63 15.97
CA TYR A 104 -4.10 -12.11 17.26
C TYR A 104 -3.40 -10.76 17.11
N SER A 105 -2.45 -10.64 16.20
CA SER A 105 -1.73 -9.39 15.95
C SER A 105 -2.55 -8.40 15.12
N LEU A 106 -3.23 -8.88 14.07
CA LEU A 106 -3.96 -8.01 13.13
C LEU A 106 -5.13 -7.29 13.79
N LEU A 107 -5.90 -8.01 14.61
CA LEU A 107 -7.11 -7.50 15.27
C LEU A 107 -6.81 -6.90 16.65
N ALA A 108 -5.55 -6.85 17.07
CA ALA A 108 -5.15 -6.10 18.25
C ALA A 108 -5.47 -4.61 18.09
N SER A 109 -5.74 -3.92 19.21
CA SER A 109 -6.01 -2.48 19.22
C SER A 109 -4.89 -1.70 18.52
N GLY A 110 -5.26 -0.81 17.60
CA GLY A 110 -4.34 0.00 16.82
C GLY A 110 -5.04 1.23 16.25
N LYS A 111 -4.26 2.26 15.88
CA LYS A 111 -4.77 3.54 15.37
C LYS A 111 -5.32 3.46 13.94
N ARG A 112 -4.97 2.40 13.19
CA ARG A 112 -5.33 2.19 11.77
C ARG A 112 -4.99 3.36 10.84
N VAL A 113 -3.89 4.06 11.12
CA VAL A 113 -3.49 5.27 10.38
C VAL A 113 -3.31 4.97 8.89
N ARG A 114 -2.63 3.88 8.52
CA ARG A 114 -2.34 3.56 7.11
C ARG A 114 -3.60 3.24 6.30
N PRO A 115 -4.55 2.39 6.78
CA PRO A 115 -5.86 2.24 6.17
C PRO A 115 -6.62 3.55 6.00
N ILE A 116 -6.63 4.38 7.04
CA ILE A 116 -7.39 5.64 7.02
C ILE A 116 -6.77 6.64 6.03
N LEU A 117 -5.44 6.66 5.89
CA LEU A 117 -4.77 7.45 4.85
C LEU A 117 -5.13 6.97 3.44
N CYS A 118 -5.23 5.65 3.22
CA CYS A 118 -5.67 5.09 1.95
C CYS A 118 -7.11 5.52 1.60
N ILE A 119 -8.04 5.37 2.56
CA ILE A 119 -9.44 5.81 2.42
C ILE A 119 -9.50 7.31 2.13
N ALA A 120 -8.87 8.14 2.96
CA ALA A 120 -8.88 9.59 2.83
C ALA A 120 -8.33 10.05 1.47
N SER A 121 -7.27 9.40 0.99
CA SER A 121 -6.67 9.73 -0.31
C SER A 121 -7.59 9.44 -1.48
N TYR A 122 -8.39 8.37 -1.39
CA TYR A 122 -9.36 8.03 -2.43
C TYR A 122 -10.60 8.92 -2.37
N GLU A 123 -11.10 9.20 -1.17
CA GLU A 123 -12.21 10.15 -0.95
C GLU A 123 -11.84 11.55 -1.47
N LEU A 124 -10.60 12.00 -1.24
CA LEU A 124 -10.09 13.29 -1.72
C LEU A 124 -10.20 13.43 -3.25
N VAL A 125 -10.00 12.35 -4.00
CA VAL A 125 -10.12 12.35 -5.47
C VAL A 125 -11.54 12.01 -5.96
N GLY A 126 -12.53 11.99 -5.06
CA GLY A 126 -13.94 11.76 -5.37
C GLY A 126 -14.36 10.28 -5.40
N GLY A 127 -13.52 9.39 -4.87
CA GLY A 127 -13.81 7.97 -4.78
C GLY A 127 -14.70 7.59 -3.60
N ASP A 128 -15.37 6.44 -3.71
CA ASP A 128 -16.15 5.83 -2.62
C ASP A 128 -15.26 4.94 -1.73
N GLU A 129 -15.31 5.17 -0.41
CA GLU A 129 -14.61 4.36 0.60
C GLU A 129 -14.80 2.86 0.38
N SER A 130 -16.01 2.42 0.00
CA SER A 130 -16.33 0.99 -0.11
C SER A 130 -15.40 0.24 -1.08
N LEU A 131 -14.88 0.93 -2.09
CA LEU A 131 -13.95 0.38 -3.09
C LEU A 131 -12.51 0.28 -2.58
N THR A 132 -12.17 1.01 -1.50
CA THR A 132 -10.83 1.04 -0.91
C THR A 132 -10.61 0.03 0.19
N LEU A 133 -11.68 -0.56 0.73
CA LEU A 133 -11.56 -1.47 1.87
C LEU A 133 -10.61 -2.66 1.61
N PRO A 134 -10.60 -3.31 0.43
CA PRO A 134 -9.66 -4.39 0.15
C PRO A 134 -8.18 -3.95 0.24
N ILE A 135 -7.83 -2.82 -0.39
CA ILE A 135 -6.45 -2.31 -0.35
C ILE A 135 -6.08 -1.75 1.02
N SER A 136 -7.02 -1.13 1.72
CA SER A 136 -6.82 -0.66 3.09
C SER A 136 -6.55 -1.82 4.05
N CYS A 137 -7.27 -2.93 3.90
CA CYS A 137 -7.02 -4.16 4.66
C CYS A 137 -5.64 -4.73 4.34
N ALA A 138 -5.28 -4.82 3.06
CA ALA A 138 -3.99 -5.34 2.63
C ALA A 138 -2.82 -4.52 3.18
N ILE A 139 -2.92 -3.19 3.19
CA ILE A 139 -1.91 -2.31 3.79
C ILE A 139 -1.75 -2.59 5.29
N GLU A 140 -2.84 -2.80 6.04
CA GLU A 140 -2.74 -3.12 7.47
C GLU A 140 -2.24 -4.55 7.71
N MET A 141 -2.54 -5.51 6.83
CA MET A 141 -1.97 -6.86 6.88
C MET A 141 -0.44 -6.82 6.74
N ILE A 142 0.05 -6.05 5.76
CA ILE A 142 1.48 -5.81 5.55
C ILE A 142 2.11 -5.09 6.75
N HIS A 143 1.45 -4.05 7.27
CA HIS A 143 1.94 -3.37 8.46
C HIS A 143 2.02 -4.32 9.67
N THR A 144 1.02 -5.18 9.83
CA THR A 144 0.98 -6.14 10.93
C THR A 144 2.06 -7.20 10.78
N MET A 145 2.29 -7.72 9.58
CA MET A 145 3.34 -8.73 9.37
C MET A 145 4.73 -8.18 9.60
N SER A 146 5.00 -6.92 9.22
CA SER A 146 6.31 -6.31 9.50
C SER A 146 6.56 -6.25 11.01
N LEU A 147 5.56 -5.82 11.79
CA LEU A 147 5.67 -5.80 13.26
C LEU A 147 5.84 -7.20 13.87
N ILE A 148 5.17 -8.22 13.32
CA ILE A 148 5.35 -9.61 13.80
C ILE A 148 6.80 -10.07 13.58
N HIS A 149 7.38 -9.75 12.41
CA HIS A 149 8.75 -10.11 12.07
C HIS A 149 9.77 -9.28 12.87
N ASP A 150 9.55 -7.98 13.04
CA ASP A 150 10.39 -7.08 13.86
C ASP A 150 10.45 -7.55 15.33
N ASP A 151 9.35 -8.07 15.86
CA ASP A 151 9.32 -8.58 17.24
C ASP A 151 10.10 -9.92 17.42
N LEU A 152 10.60 -10.57 16.36
CA LEU A 152 11.29 -11.88 16.48
C LEU A 152 12.65 -11.75 17.20
N PRO A 153 13.15 -12.83 17.84
CA PRO A 153 14.44 -12.79 18.55
C PRO A 153 15.66 -12.40 17.71
N CYS A 154 15.61 -12.59 16.39
CA CYS A 154 16.68 -12.20 15.47
C CYS A 154 16.58 -10.74 14.99
N MET A 155 15.54 -10.02 15.39
CA MET A 155 15.27 -8.62 15.09
C MET A 155 15.30 -7.84 16.42
N ASP A 156 14.19 -7.25 16.86
CA ASP A 156 14.14 -6.44 18.09
C ASP A 156 14.07 -7.31 19.36
N ASN A 157 13.68 -8.59 19.24
CA ASN A 157 13.49 -9.51 20.35
C ASN A 157 12.52 -8.98 21.43
N ASP A 158 11.45 -8.30 20.99
CA ASP A 158 10.46 -7.71 21.88
C ASP A 158 9.55 -8.78 22.51
N ASP A 159 9.45 -8.78 23.84
CA ASP A 159 8.55 -9.67 24.58
C ASP A 159 7.09 -9.15 24.60
N LEU A 160 6.91 -7.82 24.49
CA LEU A 160 5.61 -7.17 24.61
C LEU A 160 5.38 -6.14 23.51
N ARG A 161 4.16 -6.15 22.94
CA ARG A 161 3.67 -5.09 22.04
C ARG A 161 2.30 -4.60 22.50
N ARG A 162 2.20 -3.28 22.72
CA ARG A 162 0.97 -2.61 23.20
C ARG A 162 0.40 -3.25 24.50
N GLY A 163 1.30 -3.64 25.41
CA GLY A 163 0.96 -4.24 26.69
C GLY A 163 0.48 -5.70 26.63
N LYS A 164 0.64 -6.38 25.48
CA LYS A 164 0.35 -7.81 25.30
C LYS A 164 1.61 -8.56 24.86
N PRO A 165 1.72 -9.88 25.12
CA PRO A 165 2.79 -10.70 24.55
C PRO A 165 2.89 -10.52 23.03
N THR A 166 4.10 -10.43 22.51
CA THR A 166 4.31 -10.46 21.06
C THR A 166 3.90 -11.81 20.47
N ASN A 167 3.74 -11.87 19.15
CA ASN A 167 3.20 -13.05 18.49
C ASN A 167 4.03 -14.30 18.78
N HIS A 168 5.36 -14.18 18.72
CA HIS A 168 6.27 -15.30 18.97
C HIS A 168 6.23 -15.76 20.43
N LYS A 169 5.97 -14.87 21.39
CA LYS A 169 5.76 -15.24 22.80
C LYS A 169 4.44 -15.97 23.03
N ALA A 170 3.41 -15.65 22.26
CA ALA A 170 2.10 -16.28 22.39
C ALA A 170 1.99 -17.61 21.63
N PHE A 171 2.62 -17.75 20.46
CA PHE A 171 2.41 -18.88 19.54
C PHE A 171 3.70 -19.64 19.15
N GLY A 172 4.86 -19.17 19.60
CA GLY A 172 6.18 -19.66 19.20
C GLY A 172 6.70 -19.00 17.93
N GLU A 173 8.03 -18.96 17.78
CA GLU A 173 8.75 -18.29 16.68
C GLU A 173 8.34 -18.80 15.30
N GLU A 174 8.27 -20.13 15.11
CA GLU A 174 7.88 -20.74 13.83
C GLU A 174 6.47 -20.29 13.40
N THR A 175 5.53 -20.24 14.33
CA THR A 175 4.15 -19.83 14.04
C THR A 175 4.09 -18.34 13.72
N ALA A 176 4.83 -17.50 14.47
CA ALA A 176 4.87 -16.06 14.25
C ALA A 176 5.47 -15.72 12.89
N PHE A 177 6.59 -16.36 12.54
CA PHE A 177 7.22 -16.21 11.23
C PHE A 177 6.24 -16.53 10.10
N LEU A 178 5.60 -17.71 10.16
CA LEU A 178 4.62 -18.14 9.15
C LEU A 178 3.34 -17.31 9.14
N ALA A 179 2.91 -16.76 10.28
CA ALA A 179 1.77 -15.84 10.34
C ALA A 179 2.07 -14.52 9.61
N GLY A 180 3.31 -14.02 9.72
CA GLY A 180 3.78 -12.87 8.96
C GLY A 180 3.77 -13.14 7.45
N ASP A 181 4.34 -14.26 7.01
CA ASP A 181 4.35 -14.67 5.59
C ASP A 181 2.95 -14.84 5.02
N ALA A 182 2.05 -15.44 5.81
CA ALA A 182 0.65 -15.64 5.43
C ALA A 182 -0.09 -14.30 5.28
N LEU A 183 0.15 -13.32 6.16
CA LEU A 183 -0.44 -11.99 6.05
C LEU A 183 0.09 -11.21 4.83
N LEU A 184 1.40 -11.30 4.54
CA LEU A 184 1.98 -10.69 3.33
C LEU A 184 1.36 -11.28 2.06
N SER A 185 1.28 -12.61 1.98
CA SER A 185 0.69 -13.31 0.84
C SER A 185 -0.80 -12.98 0.70
N LEU A 186 -1.53 -12.98 1.82
CA LEU A 186 -2.95 -12.66 1.85
C LEU A 186 -3.23 -11.22 1.42
N ALA A 187 -2.36 -10.26 1.75
CA ALA A 187 -2.55 -8.86 1.36
C ALA A 187 -2.70 -8.72 -0.17
N PHE A 188 -1.78 -9.31 -0.94
CA PHE A 188 -1.83 -9.29 -2.40
C PHE A 188 -3.04 -10.07 -2.96
N GLN A 189 -3.28 -11.27 -2.43
CA GLN A 189 -4.45 -12.07 -2.81
C GLN A 189 -5.76 -11.31 -2.55
N HIS A 190 -5.86 -10.64 -1.41
CA HIS A 190 -7.07 -9.95 -0.97
C HIS A 190 -7.38 -8.77 -1.89
N ILE A 191 -6.37 -7.99 -2.30
CA ILE A 191 -6.56 -6.94 -3.31
C ILE A 191 -7.08 -7.54 -4.62
N ALA A 192 -6.39 -8.56 -5.14
CA ALA A 192 -6.72 -9.15 -6.43
C ALA A 192 -8.12 -9.80 -6.46
N ALA A 193 -8.51 -10.47 -5.37
CA ALA A 193 -9.75 -11.23 -5.31
C ALA A 193 -10.97 -10.44 -4.82
N LYS A 194 -10.77 -9.39 -4.01
CA LYS A 194 -11.88 -8.65 -3.37
C LYS A 194 -12.12 -7.26 -3.93
N THR A 195 -11.18 -6.69 -4.68
CA THR A 195 -11.43 -5.41 -5.36
C THR A 195 -12.41 -5.62 -6.51
N ALA A 196 -13.56 -4.95 -6.42
CA ALA A 196 -14.62 -5.02 -7.42
C ALA A 196 -14.92 -3.64 -8.00
N LYS A 197 -15.57 -3.59 -9.18
CA LYS A 197 -15.98 -2.33 -9.85
C LYS A 197 -14.82 -1.38 -10.18
N VAL A 198 -13.60 -1.91 -10.29
CA VAL A 198 -12.39 -1.22 -10.76
C VAL A 198 -11.79 -2.05 -11.90
N SER A 199 -11.21 -1.41 -12.92
CA SER A 199 -10.60 -2.14 -14.03
C SER A 199 -9.40 -2.97 -13.56
N SER A 200 -9.20 -4.14 -14.19
CA SER A 200 -8.07 -5.04 -13.89
C SER A 200 -6.72 -4.32 -13.95
N ASP A 201 -6.53 -3.44 -14.93
CA ASP A 201 -5.27 -2.71 -15.12
C ASP A 201 -4.95 -1.82 -13.91
N ARG A 202 -5.96 -1.16 -13.33
CA ARG A 202 -5.78 -0.34 -12.12
C ARG A 202 -5.51 -1.19 -10.88
N VAL A 203 -6.12 -2.38 -10.77
CA VAL A 203 -5.85 -3.31 -9.68
C VAL A 203 -4.42 -3.85 -9.77
N ILE A 204 -3.96 -4.22 -10.96
CA ILE A 204 -2.60 -4.67 -11.21
C ILE A 204 -1.60 -3.55 -10.90
N GLN A 205 -1.88 -2.32 -11.33
CA GLN A 205 -1.04 -1.17 -11.00
C GLN A 205 -0.95 -0.96 -9.49
N ALA A 206 -2.08 -1.00 -8.77
CA ALA A 206 -2.08 -0.85 -7.31
C ALA A 206 -1.29 -1.97 -6.60
N ILE A 207 -1.37 -3.21 -7.09
CA ILE A 207 -0.57 -4.34 -6.59
C ILE A 207 0.92 -4.11 -6.84
N ALA A 208 1.28 -3.60 -8.02
CA ALA A 208 2.67 -3.30 -8.37
C ALA A 208 3.25 -2.17 -7.49
N GLU A 209 2.49 -1.08 -7.29
CA GLU A 209 2.86 0.02 -6.41
C GLU A 209 3.05 -0.45 -4.96
N LEU A 210 2.11 -1.27 -4.45
CA LEU A 210 2.24 -1.86 -3.12
C LEU A 210 3.46 -2.76 -3.02
N GLY A 211 3.71 -3.60 -4.03
CA GLY A 211 4.89 -4.46 -4.12
C GLY A 211 6.20 -3.65 -4.07
N SER A 212 6.26 -2.56 -4.82
CA SER A 212 7.41 -1.64 -4.82
C SER A 212 7.62 -1.02 -3.45
N ALA A 213 6.55 -0.54 -2.81
CA ALA A 213 6.61 0.13 -1.51
C ALA A 213 7.02 -0.81 -0.36
N VAL A 214 6.77 -2.13 -0.48
CA VAL A 214 7.10 -3.10 0.58
C VAL A 214 8.40 -3.85 0.32
N GLY A 215 8.82 -3.95 -0.93
CA GLY A 215 9.96 -4.76 -1.35
C GLY A 215 11.33 -4.13 -1.06
N SER A 216 12.31 -4.51 -1.87
CA SER A 216 13.72 -4.14 -1.74
C SER A 216 14.04 -2.67 -2.00
N GLU A 217 13.06 -1.84 -2.35
CA GLU A 217 13.20 -0.40 -2.56
C GLU A 217 12.37 0.42 -1.54
N GLY A 218 11.69 -0.26 -0.62
CA GLY A 218 10.80 0.37 0.35
C GLY A 218 10.97 -0.22 1.75
N LEU A 219 9.89 -0.76 2.33
CA LEU A 219 9.86 -1.25 3.71
C LEU A 219 11.05 -2.15 4.06
N VAL A 220 11.30 -3.21 3.27
CA VAL A 220 12.39 -4.15 3.56
C VAL A 220 13.76 -3.49 3.41
N ALA A 221 13.92 -2.58 2.44
CA ALA A 221 15.17 -1.84 2.29
C ALA A 221 15.48 -1.00 3.53
N GLY A 222 14.48 -0.26 4.01
CA GLY A 222 14.58 0.53 5.24
C GLY A 222 14.96 -0.33 6.43
N GLN A 223 14.33 -1.50 6.59
CA GLN A 223 14.65 -2.41 7.69
C GLN A 223 16.08 -2.95 7.63
N VAL A 224 16.57 -3.30 6.43
CA VAL A 224 17.97 -3.74 6.26
C VAL A 224 18.96 -2.63 6.60
N VAL A 225 18.67 -1.39 6.17
CA VAL A 225 19.51 -0.23 6.50
C VAL A 225 19.51 0.03 8.01
N ASP A 226 18.36 -0.05 8.67
CA ASP A 226 18.23 0.16 10.11
C ASP A 226 19.09 -0.84 10.90
N LEU A 227 18.96 -2.14 10.61
CA LEU A 227 19.82 -3.20 11.19
C LEU A 227 21.32 -2.96 10.92
N CYS A 228 21.68 -2.47 9.74
CA CYS A 228 23.08 -2.17 9.41
C CYS A 228 23.62 -0.95 10.16
N CYS A 229 22.76 -0.05 10.60
CA CYS A 229 23.09 1.20 11.28
C CYS A 229 23.03 1.09 12.80
N GLU A 230 22.45 0.02 13.36
CA GLU A 230 22.45 -0.22 14.80
C GLU A 230 23.85 -0.09 15.42
N GLY A 231 23.95 0.71 16.48
CA GLY A 231 25.21 0.96 17.21
C GLY A 231 26.21 1.86 16.49
N LYS A 232 25.85 2.49 15.36
CA LYS A 232 26.73 3.40 14.59
C LYS A 232 26.28 4.85 14.67
N GLN A 233 27.20 5.78 14.42
CA GLN A 233 26.81 7.17 14.12
C GLN A 233 26.45 7.27 12.64
N VAL A 234 25.24 7.73 12.37
CA VAL A 234 24.65 7.81 11.03
C VAL A 234 24.50 9.28 10.65
N SER A 235 24.90 9.63 9.43
CA SER A 235 24.72 10.97 8.87
C SER A 235 23.29 11.16 8.35
N LEU A 236 22.83 12.42 8.24
CA LEU A 236 21.49 12.72 7.71
C LEU A 236 21.29 12.12 6.31
N SER A 237 22.33 12.14 5.47
CA SER A 237 22.32 11.60 4.12
C SER A 237 22.21 10.08 4.02
N GLU A 238 22.45 9.34 5.12
CA GLU A 238 22.29 7.89 5.18
C GLU A 238 20.90 7.49 5.71
N LEU A 239 20.11 8.45 6.20
CA LEU A 239 18.74 8.27 6.68
C LEU A 239 17.68 8.69 5.64
N GLU A 240 18.10 9.34 4.55
CA GLU A 240 17.26 9.82 3.42
C GLU A 240 17.37 8.88 2.20
#